data_AF-A0A1Z5HEK7-F1
#
_entry.id   AF-A0A1Z5HEK7-F1
#
_cell.length_a   1.000
_cell.length_b   1.000
_cell.length_c   1.000
_cell.angle_alpha   90.00
_cell.angle_beta   90.00
_cell.angle_gamma   90.00
#
_symmetry.space_group_name_H-M   'P 1'
#
loop_
_entity.id
_entity.type
_entity.pdbx_description
1 polymer ?
#
loop_
_entity_poly.entity_id
_entity_poly.type
_entity_poly.pdbx_seq_one_letter_code
_entity_poly.pdbx_strand_id
1 'polypeptide(L)'
;MMQVDMTSVLATHKIGGRILIKEKIIIMITDIEISSTVDVSKENETYNVRKNNLPENTKVAAAAWSSASGSLYDDRLLVLRFIFSLVMTKMPGFTLWYFEGDGGWQDDTRILRWKRRKQRGINITHYSELYEEMLERDNKVKFFRAISLSELSIESVVKSLNEDSHSYIISLPGSTNIKGALCMGWEHLGLFDKELLRYVINNKGIIFKVYGEFDDPEYGFVGLGDPELVKSLVQ
;
A
#
# COMPACT_ATOMS: atom_id res chain seq x y z
N MET A 1 52.12 -34.60 20.04
CA MET A 1 52.33 -33.18 20.40
C MET A 1 52.89 -32.49 19.18
N MET A 2 52.04 -31.74 18.46
CA MET A 2 52.09 -30.26 18.34
C MET A 2 53.22 -29.78 17.39
N GLN A 3 52.89 -29.35 16.17
CA GLN A 3 52.57 -27.96 15.74
C GLN A 3 53.88 -27.22 15.38
N VAL A 4 54.05 -26.56 14.23
CA VAL A 4 53.56 -25.22 13.84
C VAL A 4 54.05 -25.01 12.39
N ASP A 5 53.19 -24.86 11.38
CA ASP A 5 52.73 -23.60 10.76
C ASP A 5 53.81 -22.55 10.46
N MET A 6 53.94 -22.16 9.18
CA MET A 6 54.28 -20.76 8.85
C MET A 6 53.55 -20.33 7.58
N THR A 7 52.44 -19.67 7.84
CA THR A 7 51.61 -18.87 6.97
C THR A 7 52.35 -17.62 6.47
N SER A 8 52.27 -17.34 5.17
CA SER A 8 52.64 -16.04 4.62
C SER A 8 51.54 -15.02 4.88
N VAL A 9 51.96 -13.87 5.40
CA VAL A 9 51.17 -12.78 5.96
C VAL A 9 50.70 -11.78 4.88
N LEU A 10 49.43 -11.39 5.03
CA LEU A 10 48.72 -10.15 4.71
C LEU A 10 48.81 -9.51 3.31
N ALA A 11 47.63 -9.46 2.67
CA ALA A 11 47.11 -8.21 2.11
C ALA A 11 45.64 -8.03 2.55
N THR A 12 45.44 -7.40 3.71
CA THR A 12 44.11 -7.07 4.23
C THR A 12 43.59 -5.81 3.53
N HIS A 13 42.75 -5.98 2.50
CA HIS A 13 41.91 -4.88 2.03
C HIS A 13 40.72 -4.72 2.98
N LYS A 14 40.82 -3.71 3.83
CA LYS A 14 39.79 -3.27 4.76
C LYS A 14 38.66 -2.60 3.95
N ILE A 15 37.69 -3.39 3.49
CA ILE A 15 36.43 -2.84 3.00
C ILE A 15 35.58 -2.55 4.23
N GLY A 16 35.46 -1.27 4.58
CA GLY A 16 34.53 -0.80 5.58
C GLY A 16 33.11 -1.13 5.14
N GLY A 17 32.60 -2.28 5.57
CA GLY A 17 31.18 -2.57 5.54
C GLY A 17 30.48 -1.51 6.38
N ARG A 18 29.77 -0.61 5.70
CA ARG A 18 28.81 0.28 6.36
C ARG A 18 27.85 -0.62 7.12
N ILE A 19 27.86 -0.50 8.45
CA ILE A 19 26.84 -1.09 9.31
C ILE A 19 25.55 -0.34 8.97
N LEU A 20 24.74 -0.93 8.09
CA LEU A 20 23.33 -0.56 7.95
C LEU A 20 22.67 -0.87 9.30
N ILE A 21 22.23 0.18 9.97
CA ILE A 21 21.49 0.06 11.22
C ILE A 21 20.15 -0.61 10.87
N LYS A 22 20.02 -1.87 11.28
CA LYS A 22 18.75 -2.60 11.27
C LYS A 22 17.85 -1.98 12.33
N GLU A 23 16.74 -1.38 11.93
CA GLU A 23 15.54 -1.30 12.78
C GLU A 23 14.53 -2.32 12.25
N LYS A 24 14.86 -3.61 12.42
CA LYS A 24 13.87 -4.69 12.28
C LYS A 24 13.09 -4.74 13.59
N ILE A 25 11.97 -4.04 13.67
CA ILE A 25 11.05 -4.15 14.80
C ILE A 25 10.12 -5.33 14.49
N ILE A 26 10.48 -6.52 14.97
CA ILE A 26 9.59 -7.69 14.93
C ILE A 26 8.60 -7.51 16.09
N ILE A 27 7.42 -6.98 15.81
CA ILE A 27 6.30 -7.02 16.76
C ILE A 27 5.64 -8.38 16.59
N MET A 28 6.00 -9.33 17.46
CA MET A 28 5.51 -10.70 17.41
C MET A 28 4.06 -10.78 17.92
N ILE A 29 3.11 -10.29 17.12
CA ILE A 29 1.69 -10.68 17.20
C ILE A 29 1.58 -11.92 16.29
N THR A 30 2.15 -13.01 16.81
CA THR A 30 2.39 -14.38 16.32
C THR A 30 2.59 -14.72 14.83
N ASP A 31 2.09 -14.00 13.83
CA ASP A 31 2.20 -14.40 12.41
C ASP A 31 2.44 -13.24 11.42
N ILE A 32 2.53 -11.99 11.89
CA ILE A 32 2.76 -10.81 11.03
C ILE A 32 4.19 -10.29 11.20
N GLU A 33 4.96 -10.28 10.11
CA GLU A 33 6.25 -9.60 10.02
C GLU A 33 6.07 -8.14 9.61
N ILE A 34 6.81 -7.24 10.26
CA ILE A 34 6.80 -5.81 9.95
C ILE A 34 8.22 -5.37 9.61
N SER A 35 8.38 -4.70 8.47
CA SER A 35 9.61 -4.01 8.10
C SER A 35 9.31 -2.55 7.75
N SER A 36 10.26 -1.65 7.93
CA SER A 36 10.05 -0.23 7.61
C SER A 36 11.33 0.49 7.19
N THR A 37 11.14 1.56 6.43
CA THR A 37 12.19 2.50 6.03
C THR A 37 11.67 3.93 6.16
N VAL A 38 12.52 4.83 6.65
CA VAL A 38 12.20 6.26 6.76
C VAL A 38 12.34 7.02 5.44
N ASP A 39 12.93 6.41 4.40
CA ASP A 39 13.19 7.04 3.11
C ASP A 39 13.29 5.99 1.99
N VAL A 40 12.22 5.85 1.21
CA VAL A 40 12.13 4.88 0.09
C VAL A 40 13.00 5.25 -1.11
N SER A 41 13.56 6.46 -1.16
CA SER A 41 14.44 6.89 -2.26
C SER A 41 15.87 6.39 -2.13
N LYS A 42 16.23 5.88 -0.94
CA LYS A 42 17.53 5.29 -0.64
C LYS A 42 17.43 3.78 -0.69
N GLU A 43 18.53 3.12 -1.04
CA GLU A 43 18.63 1.67 -0.99
C GLU A 43 18.29 1.15 0.42
N ASN A 44 17.29 0.29 0.50
CA ASN A 44 16.79 -0.32 1.72
C ASN A 44 16.17 -1.71 1.43
N GLU A 45 15.94 -2.50 2.47
CA GLU A 45 15.44 -3.88 2.36
C GLU A 45 13.89 -3.97 2.37
N THR A 46 13.18 -2.87 2.63
CA THR A 46 11.70 -2.85 2.67
C THR A 46 11.11 -2.54 1.29
N TYR A 47 11.44 -1.37 0.74
CA TYR A 47 10.87 -0.89 -0.51
C TYR A 47 11.70 0.24 -1.13
N ASN A 48 12.19 0.02 -2.36
CA ASN A 48 13.01 0.98 -3.11
C ASN A 48 12.21 1.60 -4.25
N VAL A 49 11.99 2.91 -4.20
CA VAL A 49 11.34 3.67 -5.26
C VAL A 49 12.35 4.59 -5.92
N ARG A 50 12.47 4.49 -7.26
CA ARG A 50 13.26 5.45 -8.03
C ARG A 50 12.72 6.86 -7.79
N LYS A 51 13.62 7.81 -7.52
CA LYS A 51 13.25 9.21 -7.21
C LYS A 51 12.26 9.85 -8.18
N ASN A 52 12.31 9.48 -9.46
CA ASN A 52 11.40 10.02 -10.50
C ASN A 52 9.93 9.62 -10.27
N ASN A 53 9.69 8.50 -9.59
CA ASN A 53 8.38 7.96 -9.28
C ASN A 53 7.82 8.49 -7.94
N LEU A 54 8.59 9.31 -7.22
CA LEU A 54 8.14 9.96 -5.99
C LEU A 54 7.68 11.40 -6.30
N PRO A 55 6.74 11.94 -5.50
CA PRO A 55 6.45 13.37 -5.52
C PRO A 55 7.73 14.18 -5.28
N GLU A 56 7.90 15.28 -6.03
CA GLU A 56 9.09 16.10 -5.95
C GLU A 56 9.27 16.70 -4.55
N ASN A 57 10.50 16.70 -4.05
CA ASN A 57 10.89 17.25 -2.74
C ASN A 57 10.15 16.65 -1.53
N THR A 58 9.50 15.50 -1.67
CA THR A 58 8.81 14.82 -0.58
C THR A 58 9.64 13.64 -0.08
N LYS A 59 9.96 13.63 1.22
CA LYS A 59 10.52 12.45 1.88
C LYS A 59 9.37 11.48 2.16
N VAL A 60 9.47 10.27 1.62
CA VAL A 60 8.43 9.23 1.76
C VAL A 60 9.01 8.05 2.52
N ALA A 61 8.32 7.63 3.57
CA ALA A 61 8.63 6.41 4.29
C ALA A 61 7.75 5.27 3.81
N ALA A 62 8.18 4.04 4.05
CA ALA A 62 7.35 2.85 3.84
C ALA A 62 7.41 1.92 5.04
N ALA A 63 6.32 1.19 5.23
CA ALA A 63 6.28 0.01 6.07
C ALA A 63 5.59 -1.12 5.30
N ALA A 64 6.09 -2.34 5.48
CA ALA A 64 5.51 -3.54 4.90
C ALA A 64 5.06 -4.47 6.02
N TRP A 65 3.86 -5.01 5.87
CA TRP A 65 3.30 -6.03 6.75
C TRP A 65 3.05 -7.28 5.92
N SER A 66 3.70 -8.39 6.26
CA SER A 66 3.52 -9.69 5.60
C SER A 66 3.13 -10.77 6.59
N SER A 67 2.49 -11.80 6.06
CA SER A 67 2.26 -13.08 6.71
C SER A 67 2.58 -14.20 5.72
N ALA A 68 3.04 -15.34 6.25
CA ALA A 68 3.31 -16.57 5.51
C ALA A 68 2.57 -17.76 6.16
N SER A 69 1.39 -17.49 6.72
CA SER A 69 0.67 -18.41 7.59
C SER A 69 -0.27 -19.36 6.84
N GLY A 70 -0.60 -19.08 5.57
CA GLY A 70 -1.59 -19.88 4.86
C GLY A 70 -1.79 -19.53 3.38
N SER A 71 -3.05 -19.38 2.98
CA SER A 71 -3.40 -19.02 1.60
C SER A 71 -3.25 -17.51 1.39
N LEU A 72 -3.01 -17.09 0.13
CA LEU A 72 -2.96 -15.67 -0.26
C LEU A 72 -4.18 -14.87 0.25
N TYR A 73 -5.36 -15.47 0.26
CA TYR A 73 -6.57 -14.83 0.80
C TYR A 73 -6.49 -14.64 2.32
N ASP A 74 -6.12 -15.70 3.05
CA ASP A 74 -6.08 -15.69 4.51
C ASP A 74 -4.99 -14.74 5.04
N ASP A 75 -3.81 -14.74 4.41
CA ASP A 75 -2.70 -13.85 4.78
C ASP A 75 -3.06 -12.37 4.53
N ARG A 76 -3.65 -12.05 3.37
CA ARG A 76 -4.13 -10.68 3.10
C ARG A 76 -5.27 -10.28 4.04
N LEU A 77 -6.15 -11.20 4.41
CA LEU A 77 -7.22 -10.95 5.37
C LEU A 77 -6.67 -10.65 6.77
N LEU A 78 -5.74 -11.46 7.23
CA LEU A 78 -5.07 -11.29 8.52
C LEU A 78 -4.36 -9.93 8.57
N VAL A 79 -3.54 -9.63 7.56
CA VAL A 79 -2.77 -8.38 7.51
C VAL A 79 -3.69 -7.16 7.39
N LEU A 80 -4.74 -7.19 6.56
CA LEU A 80 -5.64 -6.04 6.43
C LEU A 80 -6.44 -5.78 7.73
N ARG A 81 -6.88 -6.83 8.43
CA ARG A 81 -7.51 -6.71 9.76
C ARG A 81 -6.55 -6.07 10.76
N PHE A 82 -5.28 -6.49 10.74
CA PHE A 82 -4.25 -5.91 11.59
C PHE A 82 -4.00 -4.42 11.28
N ILE A 83 -3.84 -4.07 10.00
CA ILE A 83 -3.67 -2.67 9.57
C ILE A 83 -4.88 -1.83 9.96
N PHE A 84 -6.10 -2.33 9.74
CA PHE A 84 -7.32 -1.64 10.13
C PHE A 84 -7.32 -1.34 11.64
N SER A 85 -7.04 -2.36 12.47
CA SER A 85 -6.95 -2.19 13.93
C SER A 85 -5.88 -1.18 14.34
N LEU A 86 -4.69 -1.24 13.73
CA LEU A 86 -3.60 -0.30 13.97
C LEU A 86 -4.02 1.15 13.67
N VAL A 87 -4.61 1.40 12.50
CA VAL A 87 -5.04 2.75 12.11
C VAL A 87 -6.12 3.26 13.06
N MET A 88 -7.15 2.45 13.34
CA MET A 88 -8.23 2.87 14.23
C MET A 88 -7.74 3.16 15.66
N THR A 89 -6.69 2.47 16.12
CA THR A 89 -6.14 2.64 17.48
C THR A 89 -5.15 3.80 17.57
N LYS A 90 -4.24 3.91 16.60
CA LYS A 90 -3.10 4.85 16.66
C LYS A 90 -3.35 6.17 15.94
N MET A 91 -4.35 6.24 15.08
CA MET A 91 -4.67 7.42 14.27
C MET A 91 -6.13 7.84 14.47
N PRO A 92 -6.49 8.35 15.66
CA PRO A 92 -7.86 8.77 15.93
C PRO A 92 -8.31 9.85 14.94
N GLY A 93 -9.53 9.69 14.42
CA GLY A 93 -10.10 10.59 13.41
C GLY A 93 -9.71 10.26 11.97
N PHE A 94 -8.92 9.20 11.74
CA PHE A 94 -8.69 8.68 10.40
C PHE A 94 -9.78 7.69 10.00
N THR A 95 -9.96 7.56 8.70
CA THR A 95 -10.83 6.58 8.06
C THR A 95 -10.02 5.81 7.04
N LEU A 96 -10.19 4.48 7.03
CA LEU A 96 -9.67 3.62 5.98
C LEU A 96 -10.66 3.56 4.82
N TRP A 97 -10.15 3.71 3.62
CA TRP A 97 -10.92 3.72 2.38
C TRP A 97 -10.38 2.66 1.43
N TYR A 98 -11.28 1.96 0.74
CA TYR A 98 -10.94 1.19 -0.45
C TYR A 98 -11.22 2.02 -1.69
N PHE A 99 -10.17 2.35 -2.42
CA PHE A 99 -10.22 3.04 -3.69
C PHE A 99 -10.10 2.03 -4.82
N GLU A 100 -10.97 2.14 -5.80
CA GLU A 100 -10.96 1.30 -7.00
C GLU A 100 -11.22 2.18 -8.22
N GLY A 101 -10.50 1.89 -9.29
CA GLY A 101 -10.61 2.61 -10.53
C GLY A 101 -10.46 1.66 -11.71
N ASP A 102 -10.96 2.07 -12.86
CA ASP A 102 -10.71 1.31 -14.08
C ASP A 102 -9.21 1.31 -14.41
N GLY A 103 -8.70 0.18 -14.88
CA GLY A 103 -7.31 0.09 -15.35
C GLY A 103 -6.98 1.00 -16.52
N GLY A 104 -7.98 1.39 -17.33
CA GLY A 104 -7.80 2.27 -18.48
C GLY A 104 -9.08 2.93 -18.96
N TRP A 105 -8.91 3.89 -19.87
CA TRP A 105 -10.00 4.61 -20.54
C TRP A 105 -10.78 3.68 -21.47
N GLN A 106 -12.11 3.66 -21.32
CA GLN A 106 -13.02 2.81 -22.08
C GLN A 106 -13.88 3.67 -23.01
N ASP A 107 -14.28 3.12 -24.16
CA ASP A 107 -15.15 3.83 -25.08
C ASP A 107 -16.48 4.17 -24.44
N ASP A 108 -16.92 5.42 -24.61
CA ASP A 108 -18.16 5.90 -24.03
C ASP A 108 -19.38 5.36 -24.77
N THR A 109 -19.84 4.19 -24.32
CA THR A 109 -21.05 3.56 -24.85
C THR A 109 -22.18 3.64 -23.83
N ARG A 110 -23.42 3.78 -24.35
CA ARG A 110 -24.64 3.70 -23.53
C ARG A 110 -24.71 2.40 -22.72
N ILE A 111 -24.21 1.29 -23.27
CA ILE A 111 -24.18 -0.02 -22.60
C ILE A 111 -23.23 0.01 -21.41
N LEU A 112 -22.02 0.59 -21.56
CA LEU A 112 -21.05 0.70 -20.48
C LEU A 112 -21.60 1.56 -19.34
N ARG A 113 -22.14 2.75 -19.65
CA ARG A 113 -22.77 3.63 -18.64
C ARG A 113 -23.92 2.94 -17.92
N TRP A 114 -24.75 2.17 -18.64
CA TRP A 114 -25.84 1.40 -18.03
C TRP A 114 -25.32 0.25 -17.16
N LYS A 115 -24.32 -0.50 -17.63
CA LYS A 115 -23.69 -1.57 -16.84
C LYS A 115 -23.11 -1.03 -15.55
N ARG A 116 -22.36 0.07 -15.56
CA ARG A 116 -21.77 0.65 -14.34
C ARG A 116 -22.81 1.21 -13.38
N ARG A 117 -23.92 1.77 -13.86
CA ARG A 117 -25.06 2.16 -13.01
C ARG A 117 -25.77 0.97 -12.35
N LYS A 118 -25.78 -0.21 -12.99
CA LYS A 118 -26.57 -1.38 -12.56
C LYS A 118 -25.74 -2.45 -11.85
N GLN A 119 -24.53 -2.71 -12.35
CA GLN A 119 -23.49 -3.50 -11.69
C GLN A 119 -22.77 -2.56 -10.73
N ARG A 120 -23.22 -2.55 -9.48
CA ARG A 120 -22.34 -2.27 -8.34
C ARG A 120 -21.36 -3.46 -8.22
N GLY A 121 -20.49 -3.60 -9.24
CA GLY A 121 -19.58 -4.72 -9.39
C GLY A 121 -18.77 -4.86 -8.12
N ILE A 122 -18.75 -6.07 -7.57
CA ILE A 122 -18.29 -6.41 -6.22
C ILE A 122 -19.13 -5.75 -5.11
N ASN A 123 -19.94 -6.58 -4.45
CA ASN A 123 -20.71 -6.18 -3.28
C ASN A 123 -19.77 -6.09 -2.08
N ILE A 124 -19.03 -4.98 -1.97
CA ILE A 124 -18.48 -4.61 -0.68
C ILE A 124 -19.67 -4.31 0.24
N THR A 125 -19.77 -5.08 1.32
CA THR A 125 -20.87 -4.96 2.29
C THR A 125 -20.40 -4.18 3.52
N HIS A 126 -21.36 -3.68 4.30
CA HIS A 126 -21.09 -3.00 5.58
C HIS A 126 -20.19 -1.75 5.49
N TYR A 127 -20.25 -1.01 4.39
CA TYR A 127 -19.62 0.31 4.29
C TYR A 127 -20.53 1.41 4.84
N SER A 128 -19.95 2.52 5.31
CA SER A 128 -20.71 3.69 5.77
C SER A 128 -20.90 4.73 4.66
N GLU A 129 -19.90 4.90 3.81
CA GLU A 129 -19.82 5.93 2.79
C GLU A 129 -19.33 5.34 1.48
N LEU A 130 -19.89 5.85 0.38
CA LEU A 130 -19.54 5.50 -0.98
C LEU A 130 -19.48 6.78 -1.81
N TYR A 131 -18.36 6.98 -2.48
CA TYR A 131 -18.16 8.02 -3.48
C TYR A 131 -17.87 7.37 -4.81
N GLU A 132 -18.50 7.86 -5.87
CA GLU A 132 -18.29 7.39 -7.23
C GLU A 132 -18.10 8.61 -8.14
N GLU A 133 -17.09 8.54 -9.00
CA GLU A 133 -16.81 9.58 -9.99
C GLU A 133 -16.52 8.91 -11.34
N MET A 134 -16.94 9.58 -12.41
CA MET A 134 -16.70 9.14 -13.78
C MET A 134 -16.11 10.29 -14.55
N LEU A 135 -14.90 10.08 -15.06
CA LEU A 135 -14.17 11.08 -15.83
C LEU A 135 -14.38 10.83 -17.31
N GLU A 136 -14.51 11.92 -18.07
CA GLU A 136 -14.73 11.90 -19.51
C GLU A 136 -13.57 12.61 -20.22
N ARG A 137 -12.98 11.96 -21.22
CA ARG A 137 -11.93 12.54 -22.06
C ARG A 137 -11.91 11.87 -23.42
N ASP A 138 -11.83 12.65 -24.50
CA ASP A 138 -11.67 12.13 -25.87
C ASP A 138 -12.68 11.03 -26.26
N ASN A 139 -13.97 11.22 -25.92
CA ASN A 139 -15.06 10.23 -26.08
C ASN A 139 -14.84 8.89 -25.36
N LYS A 140 -14.00 8.91 -24.33
CA LYS A 140 -13.77 7.80 -23.42
C LYS A 140 -14.17 8.18 -22.00
N VAL A 141 -14.45 7.15 -21.21
CA VAL A 141 -14.82 7.23 -19.81
C VAL A 141 -13.87 6.41 -18.96
N LYS A 142 -13.66 6.86 -17.73
CA LYS A 142 -12.94 6.12 -16.69
C LYS A 142 -13.69 6.26 -15.37
N PHE A 143 -14.01 5.14 -14.73
CA PHE A 143 -14.78 5.12 -13.49
C PHE A 143 -13.86 4.94 -12.29
N PHE A 144 -14.21 5.60 -11.20
CA PHE A 144 -13.53 5.54 -9.92
C PHE A 144 -14.55 5.47 -8.79
N ARG A 145 -14.20 4.76 -7.72
CA ARG A 145 -14.98 4.75 -6.49
C ARG A 145 -14.09 4.70 -5.25
N ALA A 146 -14.61 5.23 -4.16
CA ALA A 146 -14.03 5.11 -2.83
C ALA A 146 -15.11 4.65 -1.84
N ILE A 147 -14.78 3.64 -1.06
CA ILE A 147 -15.68 3.02 -0.08
C ILE A 147 -15.03 3.10 1.28
N SER A 148 -15.72 3.66 2.28
CA SER A 148 -15.21 3.66 3.65
C SER A 148 -15.27 2.24 4.22
N LEU A 149 -14.20 1.85 4.90
CA LEU A 149 -14.09 0.52 5.48
C LEU A 149 -14.61 0.50 6.90
N SER A 150 -15.36 -0.55 7.19
CA SER A 150 -15.61 -1.04 8.54
C SER A 150 -14.92 -2.38 8.73
N GLU A 151 -14.75 -2.81 9.98
CA GLU A 151 -14.20 -4.14 10.29
C GLU A 151 -14.98 -5.26 9.57
N LEU A 152 -16.30 -5.13 9.46
CA LEU A 152 -17.18 -6.10 8.79
C LEU A 152 -17.02 -6.11 7.26
N SER A 153 -16.51 -5.02 6.68
CA SER A 153 -16.30 -4.92 5.23
C SER A 153 -15.01 -5.60 4.75
N ILE A 154 -14.05 -5.85 5.65
CA ILE A 154 -12.68 -6.27 5.31
C ILE A 154 -12.66 -7.55 4.46
N GLU A 155 -13.48 -8.55 4.79
CA GLU A 155 -13.54 -9.79 4.00
C GLU A 155 -13.96 -9.55 2.54
N SER A 156 -14.99 -8.73 2.34
CA SER A 156 -15.47 -8.39 0.98
C SER A 156 -14.43 -7.57 0.20
N VAL A 157 -13.68 -6.72 0.89
CA VAL A 157 -12.59 -5.92 0.31
C VAL A 157 -11.41 -6.78 -0.09
N VAL A 158 -11.02 -7.77 0.71
CA VAL A 158 -9.93 -8.69 0.36
C VAL A 158 -10.29 -9.55 -0.85
N LYS A 159 -11.55 -10.01 -0.94
CA LYS A 159 -12.04 -10.68 -2.17
C LYS A 159 -11.88 -9.75 -3.38
N SER A 160 -12.26 -8.48 -3.23
CA SER A 160 -12.14 -7.46 -4.29
C SER A 160 -10.67 -7.23 -4.69
N LEU A 161 -9.77 -7.08 -3.73
CA LEU A 161 -8.32 -6.87 -3.93
C LEU A 161 -7.66 -8.06 -4.65
N ASN A 162 -8.16 -9.28 -4.45
CA ASN A 162 -7.63 -10.47 -5.10
C ASN A 162 -8.11 -10.61 -6.55
N GLU A 163 -9.26 -10.01 -6.90
CA GLU A 163 -9.82 -10.02 -8.25
C GLU A 163 -9.33 -8.84 -9.10
N ASP A 164 -9.07 -7.67 -8.49
CA ASP A 164 -8.73 -6.44 -9.20
C ASP A 164 -7.42 -5.78 -8.69
N SER A 165 -6.44 -5.68 -9.59
CA SER A 165 -5.15 -5.03 -9.37
C SER A 165 -5.19 -3.49 -9.37
N HIS A 166 -6.33 -2.90 -9.76
CA HIS A 166 -6.53 -1.47 -9.94
C HIS A 166 -7.13 -0.78 -8.71
N SER A 167 -6.72 -1.25 -7.53
CA SER A 167 -7.25 -0.77 -6.27
C SER A 167 -6.16 -0.43 -5.24
N TYR A 168 -6.54 0.38 -4.26
CA TYR A 168 -5.69 0.86 -3.18
C TYR A 168 -6.48 0.86 -1.88
N ILE A 169 -5.80 0.64 -0.77
CA ILE A 169 -6.33 0.97 0.55
C ILE A 169 -5.70 2.29 0.97
N ILE A 170 -6.48 3.25 1.43
CA ILE A 170 -6.01 4.60 1.76
C ILE A 170 -6.51 4.98 3.14
N SER A 171 -5.61 5.38 4.02
CA SER A 171 -5.92 5.98 5.32
C SER A 171 -5.82 7.50 5.22
N LEU A 172 -6.91 8.20 5.52
CA LEU A 172 -6.97 9.67 5.48
C LEU A 172 -7.71 10.23 6.70
N PRO A 173 -7.39 11.44 7.17
CA PRO A 173 -8.21 12.15 8.14
C PRO A 173 -9.65 12.30 7.62
N GLY A 174 -10.66 12.15 8.49
CA GLY A 174 -12.08 12.14 8.10
C GLY A 174 -12.59 13.43 7.46
N SER A 175 -11.86 14.54 7.57
CA SER A 175 -12.18 15.81 6.90
C SER A 175 -11.67 15.91 5.45
N THR A 176 -10.98 14.88 4.95
CA THR A 176 -10.35 14.92 3.62
C THR A 176 -11.38 14.85 2.49
N ASN A 177 -11.15 15.62 1.41
CA ASN A 177 -12.00 15.60 0.22
C ASN A 177 -11.80 14.33 -0.62
N ILE A 178 -12.54 13.26 -0.32
CA ILE A 178 -12.42 11.97 -1.03
C ILE A 178 -12.77 12.11 -2.52
N LYS A 179 -13.82 12.84 -2.87
CA LYS A 179 -14.19 13.11 -4.27
C LYS A 179 -13.07 13.80 -5.03
N GLY A 180 -12.41 14.77 -4.41
CA GLY A 180 -11.25 15.45 -4.97
C GLY A 180 -10.15 14.48 -5.40
N ALA A 181 -9.94 13.42 -4.62
CA ALA A 181 -8.97 12.38 -4.96
C ALA A 181 -9.38 11.53 -6.16
N LEU A 182 -10.67 11.16 -6.25
CA LEU A 182 -11.21 10.42 -7.40
C LEU A 182 -11.14 11.24 -8.69
N CYS A 183 -11.44 12.55 -8.60
CA CYS A 183 -11.42 13.46 -9.75
C CYS A 183 -10.02 13.72 -10.33
N MET A 184 -8.94 13.33 -9.66
CA MET A 184 -7.58 13.43 -10.22
C MET A 184 -7.35 12.47 -11.38
N GLY A 185 -8.13 11.39 -11.47
CA GLY A 185 -8.04 10.46 -12.60
C GLY A 185 -6.75 9.65 -12.65
N TRP A 186 -6.25 9.23 -11.49
CA TRP A 186 -5.01 8.48 -11.33
C TRP A 186 -4.91 7.25 -12.25
N GLU A 187 -3.68 6.89 -12.59
CA GLU A 187 -3.33 5.79 -13.49
C GLU A 187 -2.59 4.67 -12.75
N HIS A 188 -2.68 3.45 -13.24
CA HIS A 188 -2.01 2.29 -12.63
C HIS A 188 -0.66 2.01 -13.26
N LEU A 189 0.19 3.03 -13.31
CA LEU A 189 1.55 2.89 -13.83
C LEU A 189 2.49 2.48 -12.70
N GLY A 190 2.62 1.17 -12.50
CA GLY A 190 3.48 0.58 -11.46
C GLY A 190 2.74 0.39 -10.13
N LEU A 191 3.48 0.47 -9.02
CA LEU A 191 2.94 0.15 -7.70
C LEU A 191 1.99 1.22 -7.16
N PHE A 192 2.32 2.50 -7.33
CA PHE A 192 1.47 3.62 -6.93
C PHE A 192 1.42 4.68 -8.01
N ASP A 193 0.25 5.27 -8.19
CA ASP A 193 0.11 6.52 -8.92
C ASP A 193 0.80 7.67 -8.15
N LYS A 194 1.65 8.43 -8.85
CA LYS A 194 2.44 9.51 -8.24
C LYS A 194 1.56 10.66 -7.74
N GLU A 195 0.49 10.98 -8.46
CA GLU A 195 -0.41 12.08 -8.13
C GLU A 195 -1.32 11.71 -6.96
N LEU A 196 -1.81 10.47 -6.92
CA LEU A 196 -2.54 9.91 -5.79
C LEU A 196 -1.66 9.85 -4.54
N LEU A 197 -0.42 9.36 -4.65
CA LEU A 197 0.53 9.35 -3.54
C LEU A 197 0.80 10.76 -3.02
N ARG A 198 1.02 11.72 -3.93
CA ARG A 198 1.21 13.14 -3.57
C ARG A 198 0.00 13.69 -2.81
N TYR A 199 -1.21 13.41 -3.31
CA TYR A 199 -2.45 13.82 -2.66
C TYR A 199 -2.56 13.24 -1.25
N VAL A 200 -2.32 11.95 -1.10
CA VAL A 200 -2.40 11.25 0.19
C VAL A 200 -1.41 11.86 1.19
N ILE A 201 -0.15 12.06 0.80
CA ILE A 201 0.87 12.65 1.69
C ILE A 201 0.52 14.09 2.07
N ASN A 202 0.08 14.91 1.12
CA ASN A 202 -0.30 16.30 1.37
C ASN A 202 -1.49 16.40 2.35
N ASN A 203 -2.36 15.40 2.36
CA ASN A 203 -3.48 15.29 3.30
C ASN A 203 -3.14 14.44 4.54
N LYS A 204 -1.85 14.24 4.85
CA LYS A 204 -1.39 13.51 6.04
C LYS A 204 -1.98 12.10 6.13
N GLY A 205 -2.06 11.41 4.99
CA GLY A 205 -2.53 10.04 4.88
C GLY A 205 -1.41 9.03 4.62
N ILE A 206 -1.85 7.77 4.50
CA ILE A 206 -1.02 6.63 4.10
C ILE A 206 -1.76 5.85 3.02
N ILE A 207 -1.05 5.50 1.95
CA ILE A 207 -1.57 4.64 0.87
C ILE A 207 -0.96 3.25 0.99
N PHE A 208 -1.79 2.22 0.95
CA PHE A 208 -1.40 0.83 1.03
C PHE A 208 -1.71 0.13 -0.29
N LYS A 209 -0.76 -0.69 -0.73
CA LYS A 209 -0.90 -1.58 -1.88
C LYS A 209 -0.57 -2.99 -1.44
N VAL A 210 -1.32 -3.94 -1.99
CA VAL A 210 -0.99 -5.36 -1.86
C VAL A 210 0.35 -5.65 -2.53
N TYR A 211 1.18 -6.51 -1.91
CA TYR A 211 2.34 -7.13 -2.53
C TYR A 211 2.36 -8.64 -2.27
N GLY A 212 3.23 -9.36 -2.98
CA GLY A 212 3.26 -10.82 -3.01
C GLY A 212 2.46 -11.33 -4.22
N GLU A 213 3.17 -11.71 -5.28
CA GLU A 213 2.63 -12.46 -6.42
C GLU A 213 2.55 -13.96 -6.10
N PHE A 214 1.94 -14.76 -6.97
CA PHE A 214 1.62 -16.17 -6.72
C PHE A 214 2.83 -17.05 -6.31
N ASP A 215 4.04 -16.66 -6.71
CA ASP A 215 5.28 -17.39 -6.41
C ASP A 215 6.06 -16.80 -5.21
N ASP A 216 5.57 -15.73 -4.59
CA ASP A 216 6.22 -15.11 -3.45
C ASP A 216 5.89 -15.90 -2.16
N PRO A 217 6.89 -16.14 -1.28
CA PRO A 217 6.68 -16.86 -0.03
C PRO A 217 5.89 -16.05 1.01
N GLU A 218 5.68 -14.75 0.77
CA GLU A 218 5.05 -13.82 1.71
C GLU A 218 4.02 -12.93 0.99
N TYR A 219 2.85 -12.79 1.60
CA TYR A 219 1.76 -11.95 1.11
C TYR A 219 1.48 -10.84 2.11
N GLY A 220 1.17 -9.64 1.59
CA GLY A 220 1.05 -8.51 2.49
C GLY A 220 0.63 -7.20 1.86
N PHE A 221 0.88 -6.14 2.62
CA PHE A 221 0.62 -4.76 2.21
C PHE A 221 1.84 -3.89 2.48
N VAL A 222 2.18 -3.06 1.51
CA VAL A 222 3.17 -2.00 1.67
C VAL A 222 2.43 -0.67 1.78
N GLY A 223 2.64 0.04 2.88
CA GLY A 223 2.08 1.36 3.15
C GLY A 223 3.14 2.44 2.94
N LEU A 224 2.80 3.49 2.19
CA LEU A 224 3.65 4.67 1.97
C LEU A 224 2.99 5.93 2.53
N GLY A 225 3.79 6.78 3.16
CA GLY A 225 3.30 8.04 3.71
C GLY A 225 4.41 8.93 4.24
N ASP A 226 3.99 9.94 5.00
CA ASP A 226 4.90 10.79 5.77
C ASP A 226 5.69 9.95 6.79
N PRO A 227 7.01 10.17 6.96
CA PRO A 227 7.83 9.41 7.90
C PRO A 227 7.32 9.36 9.33
N GLU A 228 6.75 10.45 9.86
CA GLU A 228 6.24 10.46 11.23
C GLU A 228 4.96 9.62 11.35
N LEU A 229 4.10 9.64 10.32
CA LEU A 229 2.89 8.82 10.30
C LEU A 229 3.22 7.33 10.16
N VAL A 230 4.13 6.97 9.25
CA VAL A 230 4.56 5.57 9.08
C VAL A 230 5.19 5.05 10.38
N LYS A 231 6.06 5.86 11.00
CA LYS A 231 6.67 5.54 12.30
C LYS A 231 5.62 5.27 13.37
N SER A 232 4.56 6.06 13.44
CA SER A 232 3.49 5.85 14.42
C SER A 232 2.74 4.54 14.25
N LEU A 233 2.67 3.96 13.04
CA LEU A 233 2.04 2.65 12.85
C LEU A 233 2.93 1.49 13.32
N VAL A 234 4.23 1.61 13.11
CA VAL A 234 5.19 0.50 13.35
C VAL A 234 5.80 0.47 14.76
N GLN A 235 5.64 1.54 15.56
CA GLN A 235 6.09 1.64 16.96
C GLN A 235 4.90 1.57 17.90
#